data_AF-A0A942UC18-F1
#
_entry.id   AF-A0A942UC18-F1
#
_cell.length_a   1.000
_cell.length_b   1.000
_cell.length_c   1.000
_cell.angle_alpha   90.00
_cell.angle_beta   90.00
_cell.angle_gamma   90.00
#
_symmetry.space_group_name_H-M   'P 1'
#
loop_
_entity.id
_entity.type
_entity.pdbx_description
1 polymer ?
#
loop_
_entity_poly.entity_id
_entity_poly.type
_entity_poly.pdbx_seq_one_letter_code
_entity_poly.pdbx_strand_id
1 'polypeptide(L)'
;MKDSAVMDQDLQTPEPRTISIFGYELIREVLLPEIFGKDTPEILYWAGKRLARKFPLESYESLIDFFAKASWGELEIKKEAKNELEFELASPMIVSRVKSKAENFFQLEAGFLAQQIEVQKGAIAETFEHPVKKSNKVCFTVKWDKLD
;
A
#
# COMPACT_ATOMS: atom_id res chain seq x y z
N MET A 1 0.63 28.63 12.66
CA MET A 1 1.99 28.86 12.13
C MET A 1 2.34 27.62 11.31
N LYS A 2 2.07 27.65 10.01
CA LYS A 2 3.11 27.67 8.95
C LYS A 2 4.24 26.70 9.25
N ASP A 3 4.12 25.47 8.76
CA ASP A 3 5.00 24.90 7.74
C ASP A 3 4.69 23.41 7.56
N SER A 4 4.04 23.07 6.45
CA SER A 4 4.05 21.68 5.95
C SER A 4 3.95 21.59 4.43
N ALA A 5 3.99 22.73 3.72
CA ALA A 5 3.86 22.81 2.27
C ALA A 5 5.21 22.73 1.53
N VAL A 6 6.32 22.43 2.21
CA VAL A 6 7.66 22.42 1.61
C VAL A 6 8.03 21.06 1.00
N MET A 7 7.24 19.99 1.20
CA MET A 7 7.64 18.63 0.78
C MET A 7 7.04 18.11 -0.53
N ASP A 8 6.14 18.85 -1.20
CA ASP A 8 5.38 18.28 -2.32
C ASP A 8 6.05 18.45 -3.71
N GLN A 9 7.09 19.27 -3.86
CA GLN A 9 7.64 19.61 -5.19
C GLN A 9 8.81 18.72 -5.68
N ASP A 10 9.50 17.99 -4.80
CA ASP A 10 10.74 17.27 -5.19
C ASP A 10 10.57 15.76 -5.49
N LEU A 11 9.39 15.18 -5.23
CA LEU A 11 9.13 13.75 -5.55
C LEU A 11 8.81 13.50 -7.04
N GLN A 12 8.67 14.56 -7.83
CA GLN A 12 8.37 14.52 -9.27
C GLN A 12 9.57 14.97 -10.11
N THR A 13 10.78 14.53 -9.79
CA THR A 13 11.93 14.81 -10.66
C THR A 13 11.83 13.94 -11.93
N PRO A 14 11.93 14.50 -13.15
CA PRO A 14 11.72 13.76 -14.40
C PRO A 14 12.84 12.77 -14.78
N GLU A 15 13.97 12.78 -14.05
CA GLU A 15 15.11 11.89 -14.30
C GLU A 15 14.93 10.55 -13.56
N PRO A 16 15.00 9.40 -14.25
CA PRO A 16 14.93 8.10 -13.60
C PRO A 16 16.18 7.87 -12.75
N ARG A 17 16.06 8.08 -11.43
CA ARG A 17 17.08 7.67 -10.46
C ARG A 17 16.89 6.19 -10.16
N THR A 18 17.90 5.37 -10.47
CA THR A 18 17.88 3.95 -10.10
C THR A 18 18.26 3.81 -8.62
N ILE A 19 17.33 3.29 -7.81
CA ILE A 19 17.57 2.96 -6.40
C ILE A 19 17.81 1.46 -6.32
N SER A 20 18.79 1.03 -5.53
CA SER A 20 19.00 -0.41 -5.30
C SER A 20 17.85 -0.98 -4.48
N ILE A 21 17.41 -2.19 -4.84
CA ILE A 21 16.39 -2.93 -4.06
C ILE A 21 16.83 -3.07 -2.60
N PHE A 22 18.12 -3.30 -2.35
CA PHE A 22 18.69 -3.35 -1.00
C PHE A 22 18.44 -2.08 -0.20
N GLY A 23 18.67 -0.90 -0.79
CA GLY A 23 18.46 0.38 -0.09
C GLY A 23 17.00 0.60 0.30
N TYR A 24 16.07 0.23 -0.59
CA TYR A 24 14.63 0.30 -0.32
C TYR A 24 14.21 -0.65 0.81
N GLU A 25 14.61 -1.92 0.74
CA GLU A 25 14.28 -2.93 1.76
C GLU A 25 14.98 -2.66 3.09
N LEU A 26 16.18 -2.07 3.11
CA LEU A 26 16.87 -1.68 4.33
C LEU A 26 16.05 -0.69 5.16
N ILE A 27 15.46 0.31 4.52
CA ILE A 27 14.60 1.25 5.22
C ILE A 27 13.27 0.57 5.59
N ARG A 28 12.62 -0.05 4.60
CA ARG A 28 11.24 -0.53 4.76
C ARG A 28 11.12 -1.77 5.66
N GLU A 29 11.97 -2.77 5.47
CA GLU A 29 11.84 -4.09 6.10
C GLU A 29 12.80 -4.28 7.29
N VAL A 30 13.80 -3.42 7.46
CA VAL A 30 14.72 -3.49 8.60
C VAL A 30 14.49 -2.32 9.55
N LEU A 31 14.64 -1.09 9.08
CA LEU A 31 14.56 0.09 9.96
C LEU A 31 13.15 0.33 10.50
N LEU A 32 12.10 0.28 9.67
CA LEU A 32 10.74 0.54 10.16
C LEU A 32 10.29 -0.48 11.23
N PRO A 33 10.48 -1.80 11.06
CA PRO A 33 10.16 -2.75 12.12
C PRO A 33 11.01 -2.59 13.38
N GLU A 34 12.26 -2.16 13.26
CA GLU A 34 13.12 -1.86 14.42
C GLU A 34 12.58 -0.67 15.23
N ILE A 35 12.13 0.39 14.56
CA ILE A 35 11.59 1.60 15.21
C ILE A 35 10.20 1.33 15.82
N PHE A 36 9.32 0.63 15.10
CA PHE A 36 7.92 0.45 15.50
C PHE A 36 7.68 -0.80 16.35
N GLY A 37 8.59 -1.77 16.32
CA GLY A 37 8.48 -3.00 17.10
C GLY A 37 7.20 -3.77 16.82
N LYS A 38 6.50 -4.18 17.87
CA LYS A 38 5.27 -4.98 17.78
C LYS A 38 4.09 -4.27 17.12
N ASP A 39 4.08 -2.93 17.12
CA ASP A 39 2.97 -2.12 16.60
C ASP A 39 3.17 -1.79 15.10
N THR A 40 4.24 -2.31 14.48
CA THR A 40 4.56 -2.11 13.06
C THR A 40 3.37 -2.31 12.13
N PRO A 41 2.58 -3.41 12.22
CA PRO A 41 1.46 -3.61 11.31
C PRO A 41 0.41 -2.50 11.39
N GLU A 42 0.01 -2.11 12.60
CA GLU A 42 -1.01 -1.10 12.85
C GLU A 42 -0.54 0.30 12.41
N ILE A 43 0.70 0.64 12.72
CA ILE A 43 1.31 1.92 12.34
C ILE A 43 1.44 2.02 10.81
N LEU A 44 1.86 0.96 10.13
CA LEU A 44 1.96 0.94 8.67
C LEU A 44 0.59 1.05 8.01
N TYR A 45 -0.42 0.37 8.53
CA TYR A 45 -1.80 0.51 8.05
C TYR A 45 -2.30 1.95 8.15
N TRP A 46 -2.12 2.58 9.30
CA TRP A 46 -2.45 3.99 9.48
C TRP A 46 -1.63 4.91 8.56
N ALA A 47 -0.34 4.64 8.39
CA ALA A 47 0.54 5.41 7.51
C ALA A 47 0.08 5.30 6.05
N GLY A 48 -0.38 4.12 5.61
CA GLY A 48 -0.97 3.89 4.31
C GLY A 48 -2.20 4.76 4.08
N LYS A 49 -3.16 4.74 5.03
CA LYS A 49 -4.34 5.63 4.99
C LYS A 49 -3.92 7.10 4.93
N ARG A 50 -2.94 7.52 5.74
CA ARG A 50 -2.44 8.90 5.73
C ARG A 50 -1.79 9.28 4.40
N LEU A 51 -1.07 8.36 3.75
CA LEU A 51 -0.45 8.59 2.45
C LEU A 51 -1.50 8.74 1.35
N ALA A 52 -2.52 7.88 1.33
CA ALA A 52 -3.63 7.98 0.37
C ALA A 52 -4.37 9.33 0.45
N ARG A 53 -4.54 9.90 1.66
CA ARG A 53 -5.11 11.25 1.82
C ARG A 53 -4.24 12.36 1.22
N LYS A 54 -2.92 12.16 1.16
CA LYS A 54 -1.98 13.11 0.55
C LYS A 54 -1.89 12.96 -0.97
N PHE A 55 -2.10 11.74 -1.47
CA PHE A 55 -2.05 11.40 -2.88
C PHE A 55 -3.41 10.84 -3.32
N PRO A 56 -4.48 11.65 -3.35
CA PRO A 56 -5.80 11.18 -3.77
C PRO A 56 -5.76 10.76 -5.24
N LEU A 57 -6.41 9.64 -5.54
CA LEU A 57 -6.44 9.05 -6.87
C LEU A 57 -7.88 8.93 -7.36
N GLU A 58 -8.13 9.37 -8.59
CA GLU A 58 -9.48 9.49 -9.14
C GLU A 58 -10.00 8.19 -9.78
N SER A 59 -9.10 7.25 -10.10
CA SER A 59 -9.46 6.01 -10.79
C SER A 59 -8.65 4.80 -10.34
N TYR A 60 -9.18 3.60 -10.60
CA TYR A 60 -8.44 2.36 -10.37
C TYR A 60 -7.17 2.25 -11.23
N GLU A 61 -7.18 2.81 -12.45
CA GLU A 61 -6.00 2.85 -13.31
C GLU A 61 -4.88 3.68 -12.66
N SER A 62 -5.21 4.87 -12.14
CA SER A 62 -4.23 5.70 -11.42
C SER A 62 -3.71 5.06 -10.13
N LEU A 63 -4.52 4.21 -9.50
CA LEU A 63 -4.13 3.39 -8.35
C LEU A 63 -3.14 2.28 -8.72
N ILE A 64 -3.39 1.57 -9.81
CA ILE A 64 -2.48 0.56 -10.34
C ILE A 64 -1.14 1.20 -10.73
N ASP A 65 -1.19 2.33 -11.45
CA ASP A 65 0.00 3.11 -11.82
C ASP A 65 0.79 3.60 -10.60
N PHE A 66 0.10 4.01 -9.54
CA PHE A 66 0.73 4.47 -8.31
C PHE A 66 1.53 3.33 -7.66
N PHE A 67 0.98 2.12 -7.59
CA PHE A 67 1.67 0.97 -7.02
C PHE A 67 2.98 0.65 -7.77
N ALA A 68 2.95 0.75 -9.10
CA ALA A 68 4.15 0.59 -9.93
C ALA A 68 5.17 1.73 -9.67
N LYS A 69 4.72 2.98 -9.70
CA LYS A 69 5.57 4.16 -9.45
C LYS A 69 6.19 4.17 -8.04
N ALA A 70 5.44 3.72 -7.04
CA ALA A 70 5.89 3.61 -5.66
C ALA A 70 6.81 2.40 -5.40
N SER A 71 7.06 1.58 -6.43
CA SER A 71 7.82 0.32 -6.33
C SER A 71 7.20 -0.67 -5.31
N TRP A 72 5.88 -0.63 -5.13
CA TRP A 72 5.15 -1.55 -4.24
C TRP A 72 4.82 -2.86 -4.95
N GLY A 73 4.68 -2.83 -6.27
CA GLY A 73 4.47 -4.00 -7.12
C GLY A 73 3.48 -3.74 -8.24
N GLU A 74 3.12 -4.79 -8.94
CA GLU A 74 2.09 -4.82 -9.96
C GLU A 74 0.76 -5.19 -9.31
N LEU A 75 -0.17 -4.23 -9.28
CA LEU A 75 -1.50 -4.40 -8.71
C LEU A 75 -2.50 -4.74 -9.82
N GLU A 76 -3.37 -5.71 -9.58
CA GLU A 76 -4.43 -6.11 -10.51
C GLU A 76 -5.75 -6.27 -9.77
N ILE A 77 -6.86 -5.79 -10.35
CA ILE A 77 -8.20 -6.07 -9.83
C ILE A 77 -8.64 -7.43 -10.35
N LYS A 78 -8.94 -8.35 -9.43
CA LYS A 78 -9.40 -9.71 -9.77
C LYS A 78 -10.92 -9.83 -9.77
N LYS A 79 -11.58 -9.05 -8.94
CA LYS A 79 -13.04 -9.11 -8.76
C LYS A 79 -13.55 -7.78 -8.24
N GLU A 80 -14.65 -7.33 -8.83
CA GLU A 80 -15.45 -6.23 -8.31
C GLU A 80 -16.86 -6.75 -8.03
N ALA A 81 -17.28 -6.61 -6.78
CA ALA A 81 -18.62 -6.90 -6.32
C ALA A 81 -19.24 -5.63 -5.71
N LYS A 82 -20.49 -5.74 -5.26
CA LYS A 82 -21.29 -4.59 -4.83
C LYS A 82 -20.62 -3.75 -3.71
N ASN A 83 -20.05 -4.42 -2.71
CA ASN A 83 -19.43 -3.82 -1.52
C ASN A 83 -18.02 -4.38 -1.27
N GLU A 84 -17.39 -4.96 -2.30
CA GLU A 84 -16.12 -5.67 -2.15
C GLU A 84 -15.29 -5.54 -3.44
N LEU A 85 -13.98 -5.34 -3.28
CA LEU A 85 -12.98 -5.43 -4.33
C LEU A 85 -11.91 -6.44 -3.90
N GLU A 86 -11.53 -7.33 -4.79
CA GLU A 86 -10.37 -8.19 -4.60
C GLU A 86 -9.24 -7.72 -5.52
N PHE A 87 -8.09 -7.46 -4.92
CA PHE A 87 -6.85 -7.13 -5.61
C PHE A 87 -5.84 -8.25 -5.46
N GLU A 88 -5.00 -8.43 -6.47
CA GLU A 88 -3.79 -9.23 -6.41
C GLU A 88 -2.59 -8.31 -6.61
N LEU A 89 -1.59 -8.42 -5.75
CA LEU A 89 -0.32 -7.72 -5.85
C LEU A 89 0.78 -8.75 -6.13
N ALA A 90 1.43 -8.62 -7.29
CA ALA A 90 2.65 -9.33 -7.62
C ALA A 90 3.84 -8.40 -7.39
N SER A 91 4.88 -8.88 -6.71
CA SER A 91 6.11 -8.13 -6.56
C SER A 91 7.29 -9.07 -6.44
N PRO A 92 8.40 -8.79 -7.16
CA PRO A 92 9.62 -9.58 -7.06
C PRO A 92 10.21 -9.55 -5.63
N MET A 93 9.84 -8.53 -4.83
CA MET A 93 10.26 -8.40 -3.43
C MET A 93 9.44 -9.29 -2.48
N ILE A 94 8.30 -9.86 -2.89
CA ILE A 94 7.47 -10.72 -2.03
C ILE A 94 8.22 -12.00 -1.61
N VAL A 95 9.13 -12.52 -2.45
CA VAL A 95 9.88 -13.77 -2.20
C VAL A 95 10.74 -13.69 -0.94
N SER A 96 11.38 -12.54 -0.67
CA SER A 96 12.19 -12.34 0.55
C SER A 96 11.30 -12.19 1.78
N ARG A 97 10.17 -11.48 1.64
CA ARG A 97 9.25 -11.16 2.74
C ARG A 97 8.51 -12.38 3.26
N VAL A 98 7.91 -13.20 2.38
CA VAL A 98 7.14 -14.41 2.75
C VAL A 98 7.98 -15.49 3.44
N LYS A 99 9.31 -15.49 3.26
CA LYS A 99 10.22 -16.42 3.94
C LYS A 99 10.43 -16.09 5.42
N SER A 100 10.19 -14.85 5.84
CA SER A 100 10.23 -14.45 7.23
C SER A 100 8.85 -14.65 7.87
N LYS A 101 8.79 -15.26 9.05
CA LYS A 101 7.55 -15.73 9.72
C LYS A 101 6.56 -14.63 10.16
N ALA A 102 6.68 -13.40 9.68
CA ALA A 102 5.73 -12.35 10.04
C ALA A 102 4.45 -12.50 9.20
N GLU A 103 3.28 -12.25 9.81
CA GLU A 103 2.00 -12.51 9.16
C GLU A 103 1.45 -11.31 8.37
N ASN A 104 2.07 -10.11 8.47
CA ASN A 104 1.51 -8.84 7.98
C ASN A 104 2.59 -7.93 7.32
N PHE A 105 2.91 -8.13 6.04
CA PHE A 105 3.98 -7.35 5.35
C PHE A 105 3.45 -6.18 4.52
N PHE A 106 2.17 -6.19 4.18
CA PHE A 106 1.61 -5.26 3.21
C PHE A 106 0.56 -4.35 3.82
N GLN A 107 0.70 -4.06 5.11
CA GLN A 107 -0.22 -3.17 5.83
C GLN A 107 -0.19 -1.75 5.29
N LEU A 108 0.98 -1.26 4.83
CA LEU A 108 1.09 0.04 4.18
C LEU A 108 0.22 0.10 2.92
N GLU A 109 0.33 -0.90 2.04
CA GLU A 109 -0.48 -1.04 0.84
C GLU A 109 -1.96 -1.22 1.18
N ALA A 110 -2.29 -2.07 2.15
CA ALA A 110 -3.66 -2.31 2.58
C ALA A 110 -4.33 -1.03 3.10
N GLY A 111 -3.64 -0.26 3.94
CA GLY A 111 -4.13 1.03 4.44
C GLY A 111 -4.31 2.04 3.30
N PHE A 112 -3.39 2.06 2.34
CA PHE A 112 -3.52 2.92 1.17
C PHE A 112 -4.75 2.55 0.33
N LEU A 113 -4.94 1.26 0.03
CA LEU A 113 -6.13 0.76 -0.69
C LEU A 113 -7.42 1.12 0.04
N ALA A 114 -7.49 0.85 1.35
CA ALA A 114 -8.68 1.14 2.15
C ALA A 114 -9.10 2.60 2.01
N GLN A 115 -8.17 3.53 2.17
CA GLN A 115 -8.48 4.95 2.12
C GLN A 115 -8.81 5.45 0.70
N GLN A 116 -8.14 4.95 -0.34
CA GLN A 116 -8.47 5.32 -1.72
C GLN A 116 -9.89 4.88 -2.08
N ILE A 117 -10.25 3.64 -1.73
CA ILE A 117 -11.59 3.12 -1.99
C ILE A 117 -12.65 3.84 -1.12
N GLU A 118 -12.35 4.16 0.13
CA GLU A 118 -13.23 4.97 0.98
C GLU A 118 -13.58 6.31 0.33
N VAL A 119 -12.59 7.01 -0.21
CA VAL A 119 -12.79 8.30 -0.91
C VAL A 119 -13.58 8.09 -2.21
N GLN A 120 -13.20 7.12 -3.03
CA GLN A 120 -13.84 6.87 -4.33
C GLN A 120 -15.29 6.40 -4.20
N LYS A 121 -15.62 5.65 -3.15
CA LYS A 121 -16.98 5.12 -2.91
C LYS A 121 -17.81 6.02 -2.00
N GLY A 122 -17.20 6.98 -1.29
CA GLY A 122 -17.89 7.83 -0.30
C GLY A 122 -18.46 7.01 0.86
N ALA A 123 -17.74 5.99 1.32
CA ALA A 123 -18.19 4.97 2.27
C ALA A 123 -17.04 4.55 3.18
N ILE A 124 -17.31 4.04 4.38
CA ILE A 124 -16.24 3.55 5.26
C ILE A 124 -15.67 2.28 4.65
N ALA A 125 -14.35 2.24 4.44
CA ALA A 125 -13.70 1.07 3.84
C ALA A 125 -12.53 0.54 4.67
N GLU A 126 -12.38 -0.78 4.68
CA GLU A 126 -11.27 -1.49 5.31
C GLU A 126 -10.69 -2.54 4.36
N THR A 127 -9.39 -2.78 4.45
CA THR A 127 -8.68 -3.75 3.61
C THR A 127 -8.09 -4.87 4.45
N PHE A 128 -8.27 -6.10 3.99
CA PHE A 128 -7.75 -7.31 4.61
C PHE A 128 -6.67 -7.93 3.72
N GLU A 129 -5.50 -8.20 4.29
CA GLU A 129 -4.38 -8.88 3.63
C GLU A 129 -4.57 -10.40 3.70
N HIS A 130 -4.35 -11.08 2.58
CA HIS A 130 -4.39 -12.54 2.47
C HIS A 130 -3.12 -13.06 1.80
N PRO A 131 -2.19 -13.68 2.55
CA PRO A 131 -0.94 -14.17 1.99
C PRO A 131 -1.18 -15.41 1.11
N VAL A 132 -0.71 -15.37 -0.15
CA VAL A 132 -0.76 -16.54 -1.04
C VAL A 132 0.56 -17.31 -0.97
N LYS A 133 0.54 -18.45 -0.25
CA LYS A 133 1.75 -19.24 0.10
C LYS A 133 2.51 -19.85 -1.08
N LYS A 134 2.05 -19.72 -2.34
CA LYS A 134 2.59 -20.49 -3.48
C LYS A 134 2.99 -19.68 -4.73
N SER A 135 2.78 -18.36 -4.78
CA SER A 135 2.85 -17.62 -6.06
C SER A 135 3.52 -16.25 -6.04
N ASN A 136 4.28 -15.88 -5.00
CA ASN A 136 4.88 -14.54 -4.86
C ASN A 136 3.86 -13.42 -5.05
N LYS A 137 2.64 -13.67 -4.58
CA LYS A 137 1.50 -12.79 -4.71
C LYS A 137 0.84 -12.63 -3.36
N VAL A 138 0.24 -11.48 -3.15
CA VAL A 138 -0.61 -11.20 -2.00
C VAL A 138 -1.97 -10.78 -2.53
N CYS A 139 -3.02 -11.31 -1.93
CA CYS A 139 -4.37 -10.87 -2.25
C CYS A 139 -4.85 -9.90 -1.18
N PHE A 140 -5.58 -8.87 -1.59
CA PHE A 140 -6.28 -7.96 -0.70
C PHE A 140 -7.76 -8.03 -0.95
N THR A 141 -8.54 -8.01 0.12
CA THR A 141 -9.99 -7.80 0.04
C THR A 141 -10.31 -6.45 0.65
N VAL A 142 -10.80 -5.51 -0.16
CA VAL A 142 -11.32 -4.22 0.33
C VAL A 142 -12.82 -4.35 0.46
N LYS A 143 -13.36 -4.04 1.63
CA LYS A 143 -14.80 -4.00 1.89
C LYS A 143 -15.22 -2.62 2.30
N TRP A 144 -16.40 -2.20 1.87
CA TRP A 144 -16.97 -0.92 2.29
C TRP A 144 -18.45 -1.01 2.61
N ASP A 145 -18.87 -0.22 3.59
CA ASP A 145 -20.25 -0.08 4.01
C ASP A 145 -20.62 1.41 4.06
N LYS A 146 -21.88 1.70 3.73
CA LYS A 146 -22.38 3.09 3.75
C LYS A 146 -22.29 3.63 5.19
N LEU A 147 -21.94 4.89 5.32
CA LEU A 147 -22.25 5.60 6.56
C LEU A 147 -23.77 5.63 6.71
N ASP A 148 -24.27 5.08 7.81
CA ASP A 148 -25.66 5.23 8.24
C ASP A 148 -26.00 6.71 8.51
#